data_AF-A0A843CDV1-F1
#
_entry.id   AF-A0A843CDV1-F1
#
_cell.length_a   1.000
_cell.length_b   1.000
_cell.length_c   1.000
_cell.angle_alpha   90.00
_cell.angle_beta   90.00
_cell.angle_gamma   90.00
#
_symmetry.space_group_name_H-M   'P 1'
#
loop_
_entity.id
_entity.type
_entity.pdbx_description
1 polymer ?
#
loop_
_entity_poly.entity_id
_entity_poly.type
_entity_poly.pdbx_seq_one_letter_code
_entity_poly.pdbx_strand_id
1 'polypeptide(L)'
;MLRKIFIIDIDGCICEHVDNEHPEMMADARPYPDSIRKINEWYDQGHFICFFTARTQAHREATLSWLQKYGVKHHQLILGKPRRNQG
;
A
#
# COMPACT_ATOMS: atom_id res chain seq x y z
N MET A 1 25.38 -4.83 -1.69
CA MET A 1 24.22 -5.39 -2.41
C MET A 1 23.68 -4.32 -3.36
N LEU A 2 23.25 -4.67 -4.57
CA LEU A 2 22.62 -3.70 -5.48
C LEU A 2 21.25 -3.28 -4.92
N ARG A 3 20.99 -1.97 -4.87
CA ARG A 3 19.69 -1.43 -4.44
C ARG A 3 18.66 -1.66 -5.54
N LYS A 4 17.48 -2.16 -5.14
CA LYS A 4 16.34 -2.38 -6.04
C LYS A 4 15.25 -1.33 -5.78
N ILE A 5 14.37 -1.19 -6.76
CA ILE A 5 13.12 -0.42 -6.64
C ILE A 5 11.98 -1.44 -6.65
N PHE A 6 11.17 -1.44 -5.59
CA PHE A 6 9.96 -2.24 -5.50
C PHE A 6 8.75 -1.34 -5.70
N ILE A 7 7.91 -1.70 -6.67
CA ILE A 7 6.60 -1.07 -6.91
C ILE A 7 5.56 -2.08 -6.45
N ILE A 8 4.79 -1.73 -5.42
CA ILE A 8 3.95 -2.66 -4.68
C ILE A 8 2.51 -2.13 -4.66
N ASP A 9 1.54 -3.02 -4.86
CA ASP A 9 0.13 -2.67 -4.66
C ASP A 9 -0.23 -2.61 -3.16
N ILE A 10 -1.42 -2.14 -2.81
CA ILE A 10 -1.90 -2.15 -1.41
C ILE A 10 -2.96 -3.24 -1.24
N ASP A 11 -4.12 -3.04 -1.86
CA ASP A 11 -5.31 -3.87 -1.68
C ASP A 11 -5.12 -5.26 -2.29
N GLY A 12 -5.15 -6.30 -1.45
CA GLY A 12 -4.84 -7.68 -1.84
C GLY A 12 -3.34 -8.02 -1.84
N CYS A 13 -2.45 -7.10 -1.44
CA CYS A 13 -0.99 -7.33 -1.39
C CYS A 13 -0.41 -7.17 0.02
N ILE A 14 -0.77 -6.10 0.73
CA ILE A 14 -0.34 -5.85 2.12
C ILE A 14 -1.52 -5.82 3.10
N CYS A 15 -2.75 -5.84 2.59
CA CYS A 15 -3.98 -5.94 3.34
C CYS A 15 -5.07 -6.63 2.50
N GLU A 16 -6.21 -6.95 3.13
CA GLU A 16 -7.42 -7.36 2.42
C GLU A 16 -7.82 -6.35 1.33
N HIS A 17 -8.52 -6.83 0.31
CA HIS A 17 -9.00 -5.99 -0.77
C HIS A 17 -10.14 -5.09 -0.30
N VAL A 18 -10.03 -3.78 -0.53
CA VAL A 18 -11.09 -2.80 -0.23
C VAL A 18 -11.42 -1.98 -1.47
N ASP A 19 -12.71 -1.99 -1.83
CA ASP A 19 -13.24 -1.20 -2.93
C ASP A 19 -13.21 0.31 -2.62
N ASN A 20 -13.10 1.15 -3.65
CA ASN A 20 -13.07 2.61 -3.45
C ASN A 20 -14.44 3.16 -3.04
N GLU A 21 -15.48 2.40 -3.37
CA GLU A 21 -16.87 2.64 -3.05
C GLU A 21 -17.17 2.46 -1.55
N HIS A 22 -16.25 1.83 -0.80
CA HIS A 22 -16.35 1.58 0.64
C HIS A 22 -15.16 2.16 1.43
N PRO A 23 -14.94 3.50 1.36
CA PRO A 23 -13.79 4.15 1.98
C PRO A 23 -13.72 3.98 3.51
N GLU A 24 -14.87 3.81 4.16
CA GLU A 24 -14.98 3.56 5.60
C GLU A 24 -14.26 2.27 6.02
N MET A 25 -14.15 1.29 5.13
CA MET A 25 -13.49 0.01 5.39
C MET A 25 -11.96 0.10 5.27
N MET A 26 -11.43 1.13 4.61
CA MET A 26 -10.00 1.23 4.31
C MET A 26 -9.13 1.38 5.55
N ALA A 27 -9.62 2.02 6.61
CA ALA A 27 -8.89 2.23 7.86
C ALA A 27 -8.77 0.95 8.72
N ASP A 28 -9.69 0.00 8.49
CA ASP A 28 -9.80 -1.25 9.24
C ASP A 28 -9.49 -2.49 8.40
N ALA A 29 -9.09 -2.30 7.14
CA ALA A 29 -8.61 -3.38 6.27
C ALA A 29 -7.56 -4.23 7.00
N ARG A 30 -7.77 -5.55 7.06
CA ARG A 30 -6.89 -6.42 7.85
C ARG A 30 -5.52 -6.50 7.18
N PRO A 31 -4.42 -6.31 7.93
CA PRO A 31 -3.07 -6.34 7.38
C PRO A 31 -2.65 -7.77 7.06
N TYR A 32 -1.69 -7.92 6.14
CA TYR A 32 -0.91 -9.13 5.92
C TYR A 32 0.47 -8.94 6.59
N PRO A 33 0.68 -9.43 7.83
CA PRO A 33 1.85 -9.09 8.63
C PRO A 33 3.18 -9.51 8.00
N ASP A 34 3.21 -10.66 7.32
CA ASP A 34 4.40 -11.15 6.64
C ASP A 34 4.82 -10.28 5.45
N SER A 35 3.86 -9.77 4.67
CA SER A 35 4.13 -8.82 3.59
C SER A 35 4.73 -7.53 4.15
N ILE A 36 4.13 -6.99 5.22
CA ILE A 36 4.60 -5.75 5.86
C ILE A 36 6.01 -5.93 6.42
N ARG A 37 6.25 -7.04 7.14
CA ARG A 37 7.59 -7.38 7.65
C ARG A 37 8.60 -7.43 6.51
N LYS A 38 8.26 -8.06 5.38
CA LYS A 38 9.19 -8.20 4.26
C LYS A 38 9.50 -6.86 3.58
N ILE A 39 8.50 -6.00 3.45
CA ILE A 39 8.67 -4.65 2.91
C ILE A 39 9.57 -3.81 3.82
N ASN A 40 9.37 -3.87 5.13
CA ASN A 40 10.20 -3.17 6.10
C ASN A 40 11.64 -3.69 6.10
N GLU A 41 11.87 -5.01 5.96
CA GLU A 41 13.21 -5.57 5.77
C GLU A 41 13.89 -5.02 4.51
N TRP A 42 13.18 -4.95 3.38
CA TRP A 42 13.73 -4.38 2.14
C TRP A 42 14.04 -2.89 2.28
N TYR A 43 13.17 -2.14 2.95
CA TYR A 43 13.42 -0.74 3.29
C TYR A 43 14.71 -0.59 4.10
N ASP A 44 14.86 -1.38 5.17
CA ASP A 44 16.02 -1.32 6.07
C ASP A 44 17.32 -1.80 5.41
N GLN A 45 17.22 -2.64 4.36
CA GLN A 45 18.32 -3.01 3.48
C GLN A 45 18.71 -1.91 2.47
N GLY A 46 18.01 -0.78 2.47
CA GLY A 46 18.26 0.37 1.60
C GLY A 46 17.64 0.24 0.20
N HIS A 47 16.62 -0.61 0.02
CA HIS A 47 15.84 -0.66 -1.21
C HIS A 47 14.79 0.45 -1.25
N PHE A 48 14.47 0.94 -2.45
CA PHE A 48 13.43 1.93 -2.63
C PHE A 48 12.06 1.24 -2.69
N ILE A 49 11.11 1.73 -1.89
CA ILE A 49 9.76 1.17 -1.78
C ILE A 49 8.76 2.23 -2.26
N CYS A 50 8.05 1.92 -3.33
CA CYS A 50 6.98 2.74 -3.90
C CYS A 50 5.67 1.97 -3.86
N PHE A 51 4.65 2.50 -3.18
CA PHE A 51 3.30 1.99 -3.32
C PHE A 51 2.64 2.60 -4.55
N PHE A 52 2.07 1.75 -5.41
CA PHE A 52 1.28 2.16 -6.58
C PHE A 52 -0.08 1.47 -6.55
N THR A 53 -1.10 2.17 -6.09
CA THR A 53 -2.43 1.63 -5.76
C THR A 53 -3.53 2.24 -6.61
N ALA A 54 -4.58 1.45 -6.84
CA ALA A 54 -5.81 1.88 -7.52
C ALA A 54 -6.72 2.74 -6.63
N ARG A 55 -6.39 2.91 -5.34
CA ARG A 55 -7.07 3.89 -4.49
C ARG A 55 -6.99 5.27 -5.13
N THR A 56 -8.11 5.97 -5.18
CA THR A 56 -8.17 7.32 -5.73
C THR A 56 -7.52 8.33 -4.80
N GLN A 57 -7.21 9.52 -5.33
CA GLN A 57 -6.65 10.63 -4.54
C GLN A 57 -7.55 11.03 -3.35
N ALA A 58 -8.87 10.79 -3.43
CA ALA A 58 -9.80 11.06 -2.34
C ALA A 58 -9.52 10.22 -1.07
N HIS A 59 -8.88 9.06 -1.22
CA HIS A 59 -8.58 8.15 -0.10
C HIS A 59 -7.14 8.24 0.39
N ARG A 60 -6.42 9.31 0.02
CA ARG A 60 -5.02 9.49 0.43
C ARG A 60 -4.86 9.47 1.94
N GLU A 61 -5.66 10.23 2.68
CA GLU A 61 -5.53 10.34 4.14
C GLU A 61 -5.81 9.03 4.85
N ALA A 62 -6.86 8.31 4.44
CA ALA A 62 -7.16 6.97 4.95
C ALA A 62 -6.01 5.99 4.67
N THR A 63 -5.42 6.05 3.47
CA THR A 63 -4.28 5.20 3.09
C THR A 63 -3.03 5.51 3.91
N LEU A 64 -2.67 6.79 4.07
CA LEU A 64 -1.53 7.21 4.87
C LEU A 64 -1.72 6.84 6.35
N SER A 65 -2.92 7.05 6.88
CA SER A 65 -3.25 6.70 8.27
C SER A 65 -3.13 5.20 8.50
N TRP A 66 -3.59 4.37 7.55
CA TRP A 66 -3.44 2.92 7.62
C TRP A 66 -1.97 2.49 7.57
N LEU A 67 -1.20 3.03 6.62
CA LEU A 67 0.25 2.74 6.51
C LEU A 67 1.00 3.13 7.79
N GLN A 68 0.65 4.27 8.40
CA GLN A 68 1.22 4.72 9.67
C GLN A 68 0.81 3.82 10.84
N LYS A 69 -0.49 3.48 10.95
CA LYS A 69 -1.05 2.59 11.99
C LYS A 69 -0.32 1.26 12.05
N TYR A 70 0.04 0.68 10.90
CA TYR A 70 0.74 -0.59 10.81
C TYR A 70 2.26 -0.48 10.60
N GLY A 71 2.83 0.73 10.70
CA GLY A 71 4.28 0.94 10.63
C GLY A 71 4.92 0.52 9.30
N VAL A 72 4.21 0.70 8.19
CA VAL A 72 4.67 0.30 6.85
C VAL A 72 5.62 1.36 6.28
N LYS A 73 6.92 1.06 6.25
CA LYS A 73 7.96 1.95 5.74
C LYS A 73 7.90 2.02 4.22
N HIS A 74 7.90 3.23 3.67
CA HIS A 74 7.89 3.46 2.23
C HIS A 74 8.52 4.81 1.90
N HIS A 75 8.94 4.97 0.65
CA HIS A 75 9.54 6.21 0.15
C HIS A 75 8.54 7.04 -0.65
N GLN A 76 7.63 6.37 -1.38
CA GLN A 76 6.68 7.04 -2.25
C GLN A 76 5.32 6.31 -2.26
N LEU A 77 4.25 7.09 -2.40
CA LEU A 77 2.88 6.61 -2.60
C LEU A 77 2.30 7.31 -3.84
N ILE A 78 1.98 6.51 -4.85
CA ILE A 78 1.32 6.90 -6.09
C ILE A 78 -0.10 6.31 -6.06
N LEU A 79 -1.09 7.21 -6.11
CA LEU A 79 -2.51 6.87 -6.13
C LEU A 79 -3.06 6.98 -7.56
N GLY A 80 -4.22 6.37 -7.81
CA GLY A 80 -4.88 6.43 -9.11
C GLY A 80 -4.27 5.51 -10.17
N LYS A 81 -3.68 4.37 -9.77
CA LYS A 81 -3.38 3.27 -10.70
C LYS A 81 -4.64 2.93 -11.50
N PRO A 82 -4.56 2.72 -12.83
CA PRO A 82 -5.71 2.36 -13.63
C PRO A 82 -6.44 1.14 -13.06
N ARG A 83 -7.74 1.28 -12.82
CA ARG A 83 -8.64 0.19 -12.40
C ARG A 83 -9.64 -0.12 -13.50
N ARG A 84 -10.04 -1.39 -13.58
CA ARG A 84 -11.10 -1.82 -14.48
C ARG A 84 -12.44 -1.52 -13.79
N ASN A 85 -13.18 -0.54 -14.29
CA ASN A 85 -14.47 -0.14 -13.72
C ASN A 85 -15.66 -0.96 -14.26
N GLN A 86 -15.41 -1.92 -15.16
CA GLN A 86 -16.44 -2.74 -15.80
C GLN A 86 -15.91 -4.15 -16.11
N GLY A 87 -16.57 -5.16 -15.56
CA GLY A 87 -16.48 -6.56 -15.93
C GLY A 87 -17.86 -7.16 -15.80
#